data_AF-A0A1Q9N8J0-F1
#
_entry.id   AF-A0A1Q9N8J0-F1
#
_cell.length_a   1.000
_cell.length_b   1.000
_cell.length_c   1.000
_cell.angle_alpha   90.00
_cell.angle_beta   90.00
_cell.angle_gamma   90.00
#
_symmetry.space_group_name_H-M   'P 1'
#
loop_
_entity.id
_entity.type
_entity.pdbx_description
1 polymer ?
#
loop_
_entity_poly.entity_id
_entity_poly.type
_entity_poly.pdbx_seq_one_letter_code
_entity_poly.pdbx_strand_id
1 'polypeptide(L)'
;MSMITRKIMSVIKDEILENLVKLEQKLHENGPENFTEQEKKEFWRVVGKIKRMDTPNKEYIEKAPAIREILHEDRFGKPVPLRYIMVPLALSALLLIIGNLIYMNDNENLLTAGIITYISYAIVFVVYFHILNIIFINKITTYSIISILSAIELIILHNYFPGFLRGLIIISVFGVVAVLYPHGRWISSKITNIKLDGAIRDIYFFITLKTDYKSYLSVSQKNRHWFFIIPGIGTLLTATIIGIYEWFYYDIYAFLIIALILMIAEIYSYIFDVGVWGGELGHARRERLILKDIKLQKSKIGS
;
A
#
# COMPACT_ATOMS: atom_id res chain seq x y z
N MET A 1 -22.57 -32.58 -13.48
CA MET A 1 -21.15 -32.76 -13.13
C MET A 1 -20.82 -34.25 -13.16
N SER A 2 -19.92 -34.68 -14.03
CA SER A 2 -19.59 -36.10 -14.20
C SER A 2 -18.92 -36.68 -12.93
N MET A 3 -19.01 -38.00 -12.74
CA MET A 3 -18.39 -38.70 -11.61
C MET A 3 -16.86 -38.47 -11.57
N ILE A 4 -16.23 -38.37 -12.73
CA ILE A 4 -14.80 -38.10 -12.90
C ILE A 4 -14.44 -36.70 -12.37
N THR A 5 -15.21 -35.66 -12.71
CA THR A 5 -14.95 -34.30 -12.22
C THR A 5 -15.07 -34.21 -10.70
N ARG A 6 -16.02 -34.93 -10.10
CA ARG A 6 -16.15 -35.00 -8.63
C ARG A 6 -14.93 -35.66 -7.97
N LYS A 7 -14.44 -36.76 -8.53
CA LYS A 7 -13.25 -37.47 -8.02
C LYS A 7 -11.97 -36.65 -8.17
N ILE A 8 -11.79 -35.96 -9.30
CA ILE A 8 -10.63 -35.05 -9.49
C ILE A 8 -10.68 -33.90 -8.48
N MET A 9 -11.85 -33.32 -8.25
CA MET A 9 -12.02 -32.23 -7.29
C MET A 9 -11.80 -32.68 -5.85
N SER A 10 -12.13 -33.91 -5.47
CA SER A 10 -11.82 -34.41 -4.12
C SER A 10 -10.30 -34.61 -3.95
N VAL A 11 -9.64 -35.23 -4.91
CA VAL A 11 -8.18 -35.46 -4.85
C VAL A 11 -7.40 -34.15 -4.76
N ILE A 12 -7.76 -33.13 -5.55
CA ILE A 12 -7.12 -31.81 -5.49
C ILE A 12 -7.34 -31.14 -4.13
N LYS A 13 -8.52 -31.34 -3.53
CA LYS A 13 -8.83 -30.79 -2.21
C LYS A 13 -7.92 -31.38 -1.14
N ASP A 14 -7.70 -32.69 -1.21
CA ASP A 14 -6.88 -33.42 -0.25
C ASP A 14 -5.40 -32.98 -0.39
N GLU A 15 -4.90 -32.82 -1.63
CA GLU A 15 -3.53 -32.36 -1.90
C GLU A 15 -3.25 -30.95 -1.37
N ILE A 16 -4.19 -30.00 -1.54
CA ILE A 16 -4.00 -28.62 -1.07
C ILE A 16 -3.95 -28.56 0.46
N LEU A 17 -4.83 -29.30 1.14
CA LEU A 17 -4.86 -29.34 2.59
C LEU A 17 -3.59 -29.97 3.15
N GLU A 18 -3.18 -31.12 2.60
CA GLU A 18 -1.98 -31.84 2.99
C GLU A 18 -0.73 -30.94 2.87
N ASN A 19 -0.61 -30.21 1.76
CA ASN A 19 0.49 -29.27 1.56
C ASN A 19 0.46 -28.12 2.59
N LEU A 20 -0.70 -27.55 2.89
CA LEU A 20 -0.81 -26.51 3.92
C LEU A 20 -0.42 -27.04 5.30
N VAL A 21 -0.92 -28.22 5.69
CA VAL A 21 -0.59 -28.86 6.98
C VAL A 21 0.92 -29.13 7.08
N LYS A 22 1.53 -29.65 6.02
CA LYS A 22 2.98 -29.91 5.97
C LYS A 22 3.79 -28.62 6.09
N LEU A 23 3.39 -27.55 5.41
CA LEU A 23 4.07 -26.25 5.47
C LEU A 23 3.89 -25.59 6.85
N GLU A 24 2.70 -25.67 7.44
CA GLU A 24 2.40 -25.20 8.80
C GLU A 24 3.25 -25.94 9.84
N GLN A 25 3.32 -27.27 9.76
CA GLN A 25 4.14 -28.09 10.65
C GLN A 25 5.62 -27.70 10.56
N LYS A 26 6.17 -27.59 9.35
CA LYS A 26 7.56 -27.16 9.14
C LYS A 26 7.84 -25.76 9.66
N LEU A 27 6.89 -24.84 9.52
CA LEU A 27 6.99 -23.49 10.03
C LEU A 27 6.99 -23.46 11.58
N HIS A 28 6.17 -24.31 12.20
CA HIS A 28 6.14 -24.45 13.66
C HIS A 28 7.39 -25.16 14.22
N GLU A 29 7.90 -26.19 13.55
CA GLU A 29 9.07 -26.94 13.99
C GLU A 29 10.37 -26.12 13.88
N ASN A 30 10.53 -25.36 12.80
CA ASN A 30 11.79 -24.68 12.51
C ASN A 30 11.76 -23.16 12.80
N GLY A 31 10.58 -22.56 12.96
CA GLY A 31 10.43 -21.11 13.06
C GLY A 31 10.44 -20.40 11.68
N PRO A 32 9.91 -19.17 11.60
CA PRO A 32 9.86 -18.40 10.35
C PRO A 32 11.24 -18.06 9.77
N GLU A 33 12.25 -17.87 10.62
CA GLU A 33 13.63 -17.54 10.25
C GLU A 33 14.31 -18.68 9.47
N ASN A 34 13.91 -19.93 9.71
CA ASN A 34 14.44 -21.12 9.05
C ASN A 34 13.53 -21.63 7.92
N PHE A 35 12.44 -20.91 7.61
CA PHE A 35 11.54 -21.27 6.52
C PHE A 35 12.16 -20.92 5.16
N THR A 36 12.53 -21.95 4.39
CA THR A 36 13.37 -21.80 3.19
C THR A 36 12.65 -21.04 2.06
N GLU A 37 13.41 -20.44 1.15
CA GLU A 37 12.84 -19.78 -0.05
C GLU A 37 12.05 -20.74 -0.94
N GLN A 38 12.42 -22.02 -0.97
CA GLN A 38 11.67 -23.04 -1.70
C GLN A 38 10.31 -23.30 -1.04
N GLU A 39 10.25 -23.34 0.29
CA GLU A 39 8.99 -23.51 1.03
C GLU A 39 8.09 -22.29 0.92
N LYS A 40 8.66 -21.07 0.94
CA LYS A 40 7.92 -19.82 0.64
C LYS A 40 7.32 -19.86 -0.75
N LYS A 41 8.11 -20.28 -1.76
CA LYS A 41 7.61 -20.44 -3.15
C LYS A 41 6.48 -21.47 -3.22
N GLU A 42 6.63 -22.60 -2.53
CA GLU A 42 5.61 -23.64 -2.49
C GLU A 42 4.32 -23.15 -1.82
N PHE A 43 4.44 -22.45 -0.69
CA PHE A 43 3.32 -21.80 -0.03
C PHE A 43 2.56 -20.86 -0.99
N TRP A 44 3.27 -19.96 -1.69
CA TRP A 44 2.65 -19.05 -2.65
C TRP A 44 2.02 -19.77 -3.84
N ARG A 45 2.57 -20.92 -4.26
CA ARG A 45 1.99 -21.79 -5.29
C ARG A 45 0.65 -22.36 -4.82
N VAL A 46 0.58 -22.89 -3.60
CA VAL A 46 -0.65 -23.42 -2.97
C VAL A 46 -1.70 -22.32 -2.82
N VAL A 47 -1.32 -21.15 -2.30
CA VAL A 47 -2.19 -19.97 -2.21
C VAL A 47 -2.71 -19.54 -3.58
N GLY A 48 -1.86 -19.58 -4.61
CA GLY A 48 -2.28 -19.33 -5.99
C GLY A 48 -3.36 -20.31 -6.47
N LYS A 49 -3.28 -21.60 -6.10
CA LYS A 49 -4.35 -22.58 -6.38
C LYS A 49 -5.65 -22.18 -5.66
N ILE A 50 -5.57 -21.80 -4.38
CA ILE A 50 -6.72 -21.38 -3.56
C ILE A 50 -7.41 -20.15 -4.16
N LYS A 51 -6.66 -19.12 -4.58
CA LYS A 51 -7.23 -17.90 -5.20
C LYS A 51 -8.02 -18.18 -6.48
N ARG A 52 -7.70 -19.25 -7.20
CA ARG A 52 -8.38 -19.68 -8.43
C ARG A 52 -9.62 -20.55 -8.16
N MET A 53 -9.96 -20.81 -6.89
CA MET A 53 -11.21 -21.47 -6.55
C MET A 53 -12.33 -20.43 -6.44
N ASP A 54 -13.49 -20.76 -7.01
CA ASP A 54 -14.68 -19.91 -6.92
C ASP A 54 -15.21 -19.84 -5.47
N THR A 55 -15.20 -20.99 -4.78
CA THR A 55 -15.59 -21.15 -3.38
C THR A 55 -14.54 -22.00 -2.65
N PRO A 56 -13.46 -21.38 -2.14
CA PRO A 56 -12.43 -22.11 -1.41
C PRO A 56 -13.01 -22.81 -0.17
N ASN A 57 -12.45 -23.97 0.20
CA ASN A 57 -12.83 -24.64 1.45
C ASN A 57 -12.51 -23.73 2.65
N LYS A 58 -13.38 -23.71 3.65
CA LYS A 58 -13.19 -22.99 4.92
C LYS A 58 -11.83 -23.33 5.56
N GLU A 59 -11.42 -24.60 5.53
CA GLU A 59 -10.12 -24.99 6.09
C GLU A 59 -8.93 -24.32 5.40
N TYR A 60 -9.00 -24.09 4.09
CA TYR A 60 -7.95 -23.35 3.36
C TYR A 60 -7.93 -21.88 3.77
N ILE A 61 -9.11 -21.30 3.95
CA ILE A 61 -9.31 -19.92 4.38
C ILE A 61 -8.86 -19.72 5.84
N GLU A 62 -8.79 -20.77 6.66
CA GLU A 62 -8.21 -20.68 8.02
C GLU A 62 -6.68 -20.89 7.99
N LYS A 63 -6.21 -21.97 7.36
CA LYS A 63 -4.78 -22.35 7.40
C LYS A 63 -3.86 -21.45 6.60
N ALA A 64 -4.25 -21.05 5.38
CA ALA A 64 -3.39 -20.24 4.54
C ALA A 64 -3.12 -18.84 5.13
N PRO A 65 -4.12 -18.12 5.69
CA PRO A 65 -3.85 -16.92 6.48
C PRO A 65 -2.97 -17.18 7.69
N ALA A 66 -3.19 -18.24 8.48
CA ALA A 66 -2.36 -18.50 9.67
C ALA A 66 -0.86 -18.60 9.34
N ILE A 67 -0.50 -19.36 8.31
CA ILE A 67 0.90 -19.46 7.82
C ILE A 67 1.40 -18.09 7.34
N ARG A 68 0.59 -17.36 6.56
CA ARG A 68 0.96 -16.03 6.06
C ARG A 68 1.23 -15.05 7.19
N GLU A 69 0.40 -15.05 8.23
CA GLU A 69 0.51 -14.11 9.33
C GLU A 69 1.83 -14.27 10.08
N ILE A 70 2.26 -15.51 10.33
CA ILE A 70 3.58 -15.81 10.92
C ILE A 70 4.71 -15.28 10.02
N LEU A 71 4.69 -15.63 8.72
CA LEU A 71 5.71 -15.19 7.76
C LEU A 71 5.72 -13.66 7.56
N HIS A 72 4.56 -13.03 7.67
CA HIS A 72 4.41 -11.59 7.51
C HIS A 72 4.90 -10.84 8.74
N GLU A 73 4.56 -11.30 9.95
CA GLU A 73 5.00 -10.69 11.20
C GLU A 73 6.51 -10.78 11.35
N ASP A 74 7.12 -11.90 10.99
CA ASP A 74 8.59 -12.05 10.94
C ASP A 74 9.22 -11.00 10.02
N ARG A 75 8.69 -10.84 8.80
CA ARG A 75 9.28 -9.94 7.80
C ARG A 75 9.04 -8.45 8.07
N PHE A 76 7.83 -8.08 8.48
CA PHE A 76 7.37 -6.69 8.52
C PHE A 76 7.03 -6.19 9.92
N GLY A 77 6.99 -7.07 10.92
CA GLY A 77 6.54 -6.76 12.27
C GLY A 77 5.02 -6.74 12.42
N LYS A 78 4.57 -6.37 13.62
CA LYS A 78 3.15 -6.24 13.95
C LYS A 78 2.55 -4.99 13.31
N PRO A 79 1.30 -5.07 12.80
CA PRO A 79 0.63 -3.91 12.25
C PRO A 79 0.29 -2.88 13.34
N VAL A 80 0.47 -1.61 13.00
CA VAL A 80 0.05 -0.48 13.83
C VAL A 80 -1.45 -0.22 13.60
N PRO A 81 -2.25 0.06 14.64
CA PRO A 81 -3.67 0.38 14.46
C PRO A 81 -3.89 1.56 13.51
N LEU A 82 -4.81 1.40 12.55
CA LEU A 82 -5.03 2.36 11.45
C LEU A 82 -5.24 3.81 11.93
N ARG A 83 -5.96 4.02 13.04
CA ARG A 83 -6.27 5.38 13.53
C ARG A 83 -5.01 6.21 13.82
N TYR A 84 -3.92 5.57 14.25
CA TYR A 84 -2.67 6.26 14.57
C TYR A 84 -1.87 6.66 13.33
N ILE A 85 -2.31 6.21 12.14
CA ILE A 85 -1.62 6.44 10.87
C ILE A 85 -2.51 7.25 9.93
N MET A 86 -3.77 6.84 9.75
CA MET A 86 -4.70 7.49 8.83
C MET A 86 -5.01 8.93 9.24
N VAL A 87 -5.28 9.20 10.52
CA VAL A 87 -5.64 10.56 10.97
C VAL A 87 -4.46 11.53 10.82
N PRO A 88 -3.23 11.19 11.28
CA PRO A 88 -2.10 12.09 11.08
C PRO A 88 -1.73 12.29 9.61
N LEU A 89 -1.82 11.25 8.77
CA LEU A 89 -1.60 11.40 7.32
C LEU A 89 -2.65 12.32 6.67
N ALA A 90 -3.95 12.16 6.98
CA ALA A 90 -4.98 13.07 6.49
C ALA A 90 -4.71 14.54 6.91
N LEU A 91 -4.32 14.74 8.17
CA LEU A 91 -3.96 16.06 8.70
C LEU A 91 -2.74 16.64 7.98
N SER A 92 -1.69 15.84 7.76
CA SER A 92 -0.51 16.26 6.99
C SER A 92 -0.89 16.69 5.57
N ALA A 93 -1.70 15.91 4.86
CA ALA A 93 -2.16 16.26 3.52
C ALA A 93 -2.91 17.60 3.51
N LEU A 94 -3.81 17.81 4.47
CA LEU A 94 -4.53 19.07 4.63
C LEU A 94 -3.58 20.25 4.90
N LEU A 95 -2.61 20.07 5.80
CA LEU A 95 -1.63 21.11 6.11
C LEU A 95 -0.73 21.45 4.93
N LEU A 96 -0.31 20.48 4.11
CA LEU A 96 0.46 20.77 2.88
C LEU A 96 -0.35 21.64 1.92
N ILE A 97 -1.64 21.32 1.74
CA ILE A 97 -2.53 22.12 0.90
C ILE A 97 -2.70 23.53 1.47
N ILE A 98 -2.96 23.67 2.78
CA ILE A 98 -3.14 24.99 3.43
C ILE A 98 -1.85 25.82 3.34
N GLY A 99 -0.69 25.24 3.64
CA GLY A 99 0.59 25.94 3.54
C GLY A 99 0.85 26.46 2.13
N ASN A 100 0.54 25.65 1.11
CA ASN A 100 0.68 26.04 -0.29
C ASN A 100 -0.32 27.15 -0.68
N LEU A 101 -1.60 27.06 -0.25
CA LEU A 101 -2.59 28.11 -0.49
C LEU A 101 -2.24 29.45 0.18
N ILE A 102 -1.68 29.42 1.40
CA ILE A 102 -1.21 30.63 2.10
C ILE A 102 -0.08 31.30 1.31
N TYR A 103 0.88 30.50 0.84
CA TYR A 103 1.99 31.01 0.04
C TYR A 103 1.49 31.66 -1.27
N MET A 104 0.51 31.05 -1.94
CA MET A 104 -0.06 31.59 -3.17
C MET A 104 -0.82 32.89 -2.99
N ASN A 105 -1.57 33.00 -1.89
CA ASN A 105 -2.40 34.17 -1.65
C ASN A 105 -1.53 35.42 -1.41
N ASP A 106 -0.40 35.25 -0.74
CA ASP A 106 0.50 36.35 -0.43
C ASP A 106 1.92 35.83 -0.14
N ASN A 107 2.86 36.22 -1.00
CA ASN A 107 4.27 35.85 -0.90
C ASN A 107 4.95 36.37 0.37
N GLU A 108 4.40 37.40 1.02
CA GLU A 108 4.90 37.88 2.32
C GLU A 108 4.69 36.84 3.44
N ASN A 109 3.74 35.91 3.26
CA ASN A 109 3.49 34.80 4.19
C ASN A 109 4.42 33.59 3.98
N LEU A 110 5.57 33.78 3.30
CA LEU A 110 6.54 32.71 3.03
C LEU A 110 6.96 31.95 4.30
N LEU A 111 7.21 32.66 5.41
CA LEU A 111 7.60 32.03 6.67
C LEU A 111 6.46 31.18 7.23
N THR A 112 5.24 31.71 7.26
CA THR A 112 4.06 30.99 7.75
C THR A 112 3.78 29.73 6.92
N ALA A 113 3.84 29.84 5.59
CA ALA A 113 3.71 28.69 4.70
C ALA A 113 4.81 27.64 4.96
N GLY A 114 6.06 28.09 5.11
CA GLY A 114 7.20 27.22 5.45
C GLY A 114 7.00 26.49 6.78
N ILE A 115 6.50 27.18 7.82
CA ILE A 115 6.20 26.57 9.13
C ILE A 115 5.12 25.49 8.99
N ILE A 116 4.05 25.76 8.23
CA ILE A 116 2.94 24.80 8.05
C ILE A 116 3.42 23.56 7.27
N THR A 117 4.15 23.74 6.17
CA THR A 117 4.75 22.64 5.40
C THR A 117 5.68 21.81 6.29
N TYR A 118 6.49 22.47 7.11
CA TYR A 118 7.39 21.81 8.05
C TYR A 118 6.64 20.95 9.09
N ILE A 119 5.62 21.51 9.75
CA ILE A 119 4.78 20.77 10.71
C ILE A 119 4.15 19.55 10.04
N SER A 120 3.69 19.69 8.80
CA SER A 120 3.12 18.57 8.05
C SER A 120 4.10 17.42 7.85
N TYR A 121 5.33 17.71 7.39
CA TYR A 121 6.36 16.69 7.22
C TYR A 121 6.79 16.07 8.55
N ALA A 122 6.89 16.86 9.62
CA ALA A 122 7.18 16.33 10.95
C ALA A 122 6.16 15.27 11.38
N ILE A 123 4.86 15.52 11.12
CA ILE A 123 3.81 14.53 11.36
C ILE A 123 4.02 13.25 10.52
N VAL A 124 4.35 13.38 9.22
CA VAL A 124 4.64 12.21 8.36
C VAL A 124 5.84 11.42 8.87
N PHE A 125 6.91 12.09 9.30
CA PHE A 125 8.10 11.43 9.87
C PHE A 125 7.79 10.70 11.19
N VAL A 126 6.99 11.29 12.07
CA VAL A 126 6.53 10.63 13.30
C VAL A 126 5.77 9.34 12.98
N VAL A 127 4.84 9.41 12.01
CA VAL A 127 4.12 8.23 11.49
C VAL A 127 5.09 7.17 10.96
N TYR A 128 6.07 7.59 10.15
CA TYR A 128 7.04 6.70 9.53
C TYR A 128 7.94 5.99 10.55
N PHE A 129 8.49 6.73 11.53
CA PHE A 129 9.28 6.16 12.62
C PHE A 129 8.48 5.24 13.53
N HIS A 130 7.19 5.53 13.72
CA HIS A 130 6.31 4.62 14.46
C HIS A 130 6.12 3.29 13.70
N ILE A 131 5.95 3.32 12.38
CA ILE A 131 5.83 2.11 11.53
C ILE A 131 7.14 1.32 11.45
N LEU A 132 8.27 1.99 11.30
CA LEU A 132 9.57 1.32 11.22
C LEU A 132 10.04 0.73 12.56
N ASN A 133 9.31 1.00 13.66
CA ASN A 133 9.69 0.62 15.00
C ASN A 133 11.15 0.97 15.32
N ILE A 134 11.64 2.11 14.82
CA ILE A 134 13.01 2.55 15.11
C ILE A 134 13.09 2.82 16.61
N ILE A 135 13.86 1.99 17.30
CA ILE A 135 14.10 2.06 18.74
C ILE A 135 15.05 3.23 18.97
N PHE A 136 14.52 4.45 19.01
CA PHE A 136 15.24 5.54 19.65
C PHE A 136 15.19 5.31 21.15
N ILE A 137 16.37 5.17 21.74
CA ILE A 137 16.63 4.98 23.19
C ILE A 137 15.88 6.03 24.03
N ASN A 138 15.49 7.16 23.44
CA ASN A 138 14.48 8.05 24.00
C ASN A 138 13.70 8.76 22.88
N LYS A 139 12.62 8.12 22.38
CA LYS A 139 11.80 8.61 21.25
C LYS A 139 11.51 10.12 21.36
N ILE A 140 11.09 10.58 22.53
CA ILE A 140 10.75 11.99 22.80
C ILE A 140 11.95 12.91 22.58
N THR A 141 13.13 12.55 23.11
CA THR A 141 14.35 13.35 22.97
C THR A 141 14.78 13.44 21.52
N THR A 142 14.77 12.33 20.78
CA THR A 142 15.12 12.34 19.36
C THR A 142 14.16 13.20 18.55
N TYR A 143 12.85 13.05 18.76
CA TYR A 143 11.86 13.90 18.09
C TYR A 143 12.10 15.37 18.40
N SER A 144 12.35 15.71 19.67
CA SER A 144 12.61 17.08 20.09
C SER A 144 13.86 17.67 19.42
N ILE A 145 14.95 16.91 19.36
CA ILE A 145 16.21 17.34 18.73
C ILE A 145 16.00 17.56 17.23
N ILE A 146 15.40 16.60 16.52
CA ILE A 146 15.10 16.73 15.08
C ILE A 146 14.20 17.95 14.87
N SER A 147 13.18 18.12 15.71
CA SER A 147 12.25 19.24 15.57
C SER A 147 12.91 20.60 15.77
N ILE A 148 13.85 20.72 16.71
CA ILE A 148 14.62 21.94 16.96
C ILE A 148 15.56 22.22 15.79
N LEU A 149 16.33 21.21 15.35
CA LEU A 149 17.29 21.38 14.24
C LEU A 149 16.59 21.80 12.95
N SER A 150 15.46 21.18 12.62
CA SER A 150 14.70 21.56 11.43
C SER A 150 13.99 22.91 11.55
N ALA A 151 13.62 23.36 12.76
CA ALA A 151 13.14 24.72 12.97
C ALA A 151 14.25 25.76 12.75
N ILE A 152 15.47 25.47 13.21
CA ILE A 152 16.66 26.30 12.95
C ILE A 152 16.95 26.34 11.45
N GLU A 153 16.92 25.19 10.78
CA GLU A 153 17.08 25.08 9.32
C GLU A 153 16.05 25.95 8.59
N LEU A 154 14.77 25.90 8.96
CA LEU A 154 13.72 26.71 8.36
C LEU A 154 14.00 28.22 8.51
N ILE A 155 14.48 28.67 9.68
CA ILE A 155 14.86 30.07 9.92
C ILE A 155 16.05 30.45 9.05
N ILE A 156 17.07 29.58 8.92
CA ILE A 156 18.23 29.81 8.05
C ILE A 156 17.78 29.92 6.59
N LEU A 157 16.96 28.98 6.11
CA LEU A 157 16.44 28.98 4.75
C LEU A 157 15.61 30.23 4.45
N HIS A 158 14.78 30.67 5.39
CA HIS A 158 13.98 31.88 5.22
C HIS A 158 14.85 33.14 5.06
N ASN A 159 15.85 33.32 5.94
CA ASN A 159 16.66 34.55 5.96
C ASN A 159 17.74 34.58 4.86
N TYR A 160 18.34 33.43 4.53
CA TYR A 160 19.50 33.38 3.63
C TYR A 160 19.20 32.78 2.26
N PHE A 161 18.16 31.93 2.14
CA PHE A 161 17.85 31.19 0.90
C PHE A 161 16.34 31.18 0.58
N PRO A 162 15.65 32.33 0.55
CA PRO A 162 14.19 32.38 0.38
C PRO A 162 13.72 31.74 -0.92
N GLY A 163 14.50 31.82 -2.01
CA GLY A 163 14.20 31.14 -3.27
C GLY A 163 14.16 29.61 -3.16
N PHE A 164 15.07 29.03 -2.36
CA PHE A 164 15.08 27.59 -2.10
C PHE A 164 13.87 27.17 -1.26
N LEU A 165 13.55 27.95 -0.21
CA LEU A 165 12.36 27.71 0.61
C LEU A 165 11.07 27.76 -0.21
N ARG A 166 10.95 28.71 -1.15
CA ARG A 166 9.83 28.75 -2.11
C ARG A 166 9.74 27.47 -2.93
N GLY A 167 10.87 27.03 -3.50
CA GLY A 167 10.95 25.77 -4.23
C GLY A 167 10.49 24.57 -3.39
N LEU A 168 10.91 24.49 -2.13
CA LEU A 168 10.47 23.45 -1.21
C LEU A 168 8.96 23.49 -0.93
N ILE A 169 8.40 24.66 -0.66
CA ILE A 169 6.95 24.80 -0.41
C ILE A 169 6.14 24.38 -1.64
N ILE A 170 6.59 24.80 -2.83
CA ILE A 170 5.94 24.41 -4.08
C ILE A 170 6.00 22.89 -4.24
N ILE A 171 7.20 22.30 -4.24
CA ILE A 171 7.39 20.85 -4.40
C ILE A 171 6.68 20.05 -3.30
N SER A 172 6.48 20.64 -2.11
CA SER A 172 5.93 19.92 -0.97
C SER A 172 4.50 19.41 -1.16
N VAL A 173 3.71 20.09 -2.00
CA VAL A 173 2.33 19.67 -2.26
C VAL A 173 2.28 18.30 -2.95
N PHE A 174 3.33 17.89 -3.65
CA PHE A 174 3.45 16.53 -4.18
C PHE A 174 3.46 15.46 -3.09
N GLY A 175 3.91 15.80 -1.88
CA GLY A 175 3.82 14.94 -0.69
C GLY A 175 2.38 14.47 -0.40
N VAL A 176 1.37 15.23 -0.82
CA VAL A 176 -0.06 14.85 -0.71
C VAL A 176 -0.34 13.52 -1.41
N VAL A 177 0.28 13.25 -2.56
CA VAL A 177 0.07 11.99 -3.32
C VAL A 177 0.50 10.79 -2.48
N ALA A 178 1.70 10.85 -1.90
CA ALA A 178 2.25 9.76 -1.08
C ALA A 178 1.46 9.57 0.23
N VAL A 179 1.06 10.67 0.87
CA VAL A 179 0.33 10.67 2.14
C VAL A 179 -1.11 10.19 1.99
N LEU A 180 -1.75 10.44 0.83
CA LEU A 180 -3.11 10.00 0.54
C LEU A 180 -3.19 8.60 -0.06
N TYR A 181 -2.10 8.02 -0.56
CA TYR A 181 -2.09 6.65 -1.10
C TYR A 181 -2.73 5.59 -0.15
N PRO A 182 -2.40 5.54 1.16
CA PRO A 182 -3.04 4.61 2.09
C PRO A 182 -4.56 4.82 2.21
N HIS A 183 -5.05 6.04 2.01
CA HIS A 183 -6.48 6.35 2.05
C HIS A 183 -7.24 5.68 0.90
N GLY A 184 -6.62 5.59 -0.28
CA GLY A 184 -7.16 4.82 -1.40
C GLY A 184 -7.39 3.36 -1.02
N ARG A 185 -6.41 2.72 -0.36
CA ARG A 185 -6.55 1.33 0.12
C ARG A 185 -7.62 1.20 1.21
N TRP A 186 -7.70 2.17 2.12
CA TRP A 186 -8.72 2.18 3.16
C TRP A 186 -10.14 2.30 2.58
N ILE A 187 -10.38 3.24 1.65
CA ILE A 187 -11.67 3.39 0.96
C ILE A 187 -12.03 2.10 0.21
N SER A 188 -11.05 1.56 -0.52
CA SER A 188 -11.19 0.32 -1.27
C SER A 188 -11.59 -0.87 -0.38
N SER A 189 -11.01 -0.95 0.82
CA SER A 189 -11.34 -1.98 1.82
C SER A 189 -12.83 -1.95 2.22
N LYS A 190 -13.42 -0.76 2.36
CA LYS A 190 -14.84 -0.57 2.68
C LYS A 190 -15.76 -0.96 1.53
N ILE A 191 -15.39 -0.59 0.31
CA ILE A 191 -16.18 -0.90 -0.89
C ILE A 191 -16.18 -2.41 -1.18
N THR A 192 -15.06 -3.09 -0.93
CA THR A 192 -14.85 -4.49 -1.31
C THR A 192 -15.12 -5.50 -0.20
N ASN A 193 -15.42 -5.01 1.03
CA ASN A 193 -15.56 -5.81 2.25
C ASN A 193 -14.31 -6.62 2.61
N ILE A 194 -13.12 -6.11 2.26
CA ILE A 194 -11.84 -6.68 2.67
C ILE A 194 -11.40 -5.94 3.93
N LYS A 195 -11.08 -6.65 5.01
CA LYS A 195 -10.63 -6.04 6.25
C LYS A 195 -9.15 -5.68 6.18
N LEU A 196 -8.76 -4.70 6.98
CA LEU A 196 -7.38 -4.26 7.13
C LEU A 196 -6.99 -4.43 8.60
N ASP A 197 -5.87 -5.10 8.86
CA ASP A 197 -5.38 -5.36 10.22
C ASP A 197 -4.72 -4.12 10.83
N GLY A 198 -4.17 -3.26 9.99
CA GLY A 198 -3.44 -2.06 10.40
C GLY A 198 -2.51 -1.56 9.30
N ALA A 199 -1.60 -0.69 9.68
CA ALA A 199 -0.56 -0.14 8.82
C ALA A 199 0.79 -0.78 9.12
N ILE A 200 1.60 -0.94 8.09
CA ILE A 200 2.91 -1.57 8.11
C ILE A 200 3.82 -0.87 7.09
N ARG A 201 5.09 -1.27 7.06
CA ARG A 201 5.97 -0.97 5.93
C ARG A 201 5.84 -2.02 4.83
N ASP A 202 6.03 -1.62 3.58
CA ASP A 202 6.17 -2.54 2.46
C ASP A 202 7.63 -2.98 2.26
N ILE A 203 7.92 -3.64 1.13
CA ILE A 203 9.27 -4.11 0.77
C ILE A 203 10.24 -2.98 0.42
N TYR A 204 9.72 -1.79 0.11
CA TYR A 204 10.46 -0.57 -0.20
C TYR A 204 10.44 0.42 0.99
N PHE A 205 10.00 -0.05 2.16
CA PHE A 205 9.84 0.73 3.38
C PHE A 205 8.73 1.80 3.34
N PHE A 206 7.90 1.86 2.30
CA PHE A 206 6.77 2.79 2.26
C PHE A 206 5.64 2.37 3.19
N ILE A 207 4.86 3.36 3.64
CA ILE A 207 3.66 3.13 4.44
C ILE A 207 2.62 2.44 3.57
N THR A 208 2.14 1.28 4.01
CA THR A 208 1.04 0.56 3.37
C THR A 208 0.08 0.00 4.41
N LEU A 209 -1.09 -0.45 3.95
CA LEU A 209 -2.11 -1.06 4.80
C LEU A 209 -2.06 -2.59 4.66
N LYS A 210 -1.91 -3.26 5.79
CA LYS A 210 -1.91 -4.73 5.89
C LYS A 210 -3.33 -5.23 5.70
N THR A 211 -3.52 -6.05 4.68
CA THR A 211 -4.77 -6.74 4.41
C THR A 211 -4.93 -7.97 5.31
N ASP A 212 -6.08 -8.09 5.96
CA ASP A 212 -6.52 -9.32 6.62
C ASP A 212 -6.71 -10.39 5.54
N TYR A 213 -5.82 -11.39 5.53
CA TYR A 213 -5.78 -12.33 4.41
C TYR A 213 -7.01 -13.23 4.35
N LYS A 214 -7.63 -13.48 5.51
CA LYS A 214 -8.83 -14.29 5.60
C LYS A 214 -10.01 -13.65 4.89
N SER A 215 -10.31 -12.38 5.18
CA SER A 215 -11.35 -11.64 4.45
C SER A 215 -11.00 -11.48 2.97
N TYR A 216 -9.73 -11.26 2.63
CA TYR A 216 -9.27 -11.20 1.24
C TYR A 216 -9.58 -12.47 0.44
N LEU A 217 -9.30 -13.66 1.01
CA LEU A 217 -9.59 -14.94 0.36
C LEU A 217 -11.09 -15.24 0.32
N SER A 218 -11.85 -14.72 1.27
CA SER A 218 -13.29 -14.96 1.43
C SER A 218 -14.18 -14.13 0.49
N VAL A 219 -13.70 -12.98 0.01
CA VAL A 219 -14.46 -12.16 -0.95
C VAL A 219 -14.33 -12.68 -2.39
N SER A 220 -15.27 -12.28 -3.24
CA SER A 220 -15.24 -12.64 -4.66
C SER A 220 -14.00 -12.09 -5.37
N GLN A 221 -13.58 -12.79 -6.42
CA GLN A 221 -12.47 -12.36 -7.28
C GLN A 221 -12.69 -10.96 -7.90
N LYS A 222 -13.94 -10.60 -8.20
CA LYS A 222 -14.30 -9.26 -8.69
C LYS A 222 -13.99 -8.19 -7.63
N ASN A 223 -14.32 -8.45 -6.36
CA ASN A 223 -14.04 -7.51 -5.28
C ASN A 223 -12.53 -7.39 -5.02
N ARG A 224 -11.77 -8.49 -5.09
CA ARG A 224 -10.30 -8.43 -5.04
C ARG A 224 -9.69 -7.59 -6.17
N HIS A 225 -10.23 -7.69 -7.38
CA HIS A 225 -9.79 -6.87 -8.51
C HIS A 225 -10.03 -5.37 -8.24
N TRP A 226 -11.23 -5.01 -7.79
CA TRP A 226 -11.54 -3.63 -7.39
C TRP A 226 -10.71 -3.14 -6.22
N PHE A 227 -10.30 -4.04 -5.32
CA PHE A 227 -9.49 -3.71 -4.16
C PHE A 227 -8.20 -2.97 -4.55
N PHE A 228 -7.58 -3.38 -5.66
CA PHE A 228 -6.36 -2.78 -6.18
C PHE A 228 -6.62 -1.67 -7.22
N ILE A 229 -7.72 -1.71 -7.99
CA ILE A 229 -8.03 -0.64 -8.94
C ILE A 229 -8.24 0.72 -8.25
N ILE A 230 -9.02 0.73 -7.17
CA ILE A 230 -9.42 1.97 -6.48
C ILE A 230 -8.21 2.79 -6.00
N PRO A 231 -7.24 2.24 -5.24
CA PRO A 231 -6.05 2.99 -4.84
C PRO A 231 -5.17 3.41 -6.01
N GLY A 232 -5.04 2.57 -7.06
CA GLY A 232 -4.29 2.93 -8.27
C GLY A 232 -4.88 4.16 -8.96
N ILE A 233 -6.18 4.14 -9.27
CA ILE A 233 -6.88 5.28 -9.87
C ILE A 233 -6.85 6.49 -8.94
N GLY A 234 -7.08 6.31 -7.64
CA GLY A 234 -7.06 7.40 -6.67
C GLY A 234 -5.70 8.12 -6.61
N THR A 235 -4.60 7.37 -6.71
CA THR A 235 -3.25 7.93 -6.75
C THR A 235 -3.02 8.74 -8.02
N LEU A 236 -3.44 8.21 -9.18
CA LEU A 236 -3.36 8.92 -10.46
C LEU A 236 -4.18 10.21 -10.45
N LEU A 237 -5.44 10.14 -10.00
CA LEU A 237 -6.31 11.32 -9.91
C LEU A 237 -5.72 12.38 -8.99
N THR A 238 -5.20 11.99 -7.82
CA THR A 238 -4.57 12.91 -6.88
C THR A 238 -3.36 13.59 -7.52
N ALA A 239 -2.45 12.82 -8.14
CA ALA A 239 -1.28 13.37 -8.82
C ALA A 239 -1.65 14.31 -9.97
N THR A 240 -2.67 13.97 -10.76
CA THR A 240 -3.15 14.83 -11.84
C THR A 240 -3.76 16.12 -11.30
N ILE A 241 -4.59 16.07 -10.25
CA ILE A 241 -5.18 17.26 -9.63
C ILE A 241 -4.10 18.19 -9.08
N ILE A 242 -3.11 17.64 -8.37
CA ILE A 242 -1.98 18.41 -7.84
C ILE A 242 -1.12 19.00 -8.98
N GLY A 243 -0.82 18.22 -10.01
CA GLY A 243 -0.07 18.73 -11.16
C GLY A 243 -0.81 19.83 -11.92
N ILE A 244 -2.13 19.70 -12.12
CA ILE A 244 -2.95 20.76 -12.72
C ILE A 244 -2.90 22.01 -11.85
N TYR A 245 -3.09 21.85 -10.54
CA TYR A 245 -3.00 22.94 -9.58
C TYR A 245 -1.65 23.68 -9.67
N GLU A 246 -0.53 22.97 -9.62
CA GLU A 246 0.79 23.61 -9.68
C GLU A 246 1.08 24.27 -11.04
N TRP A 247 0.58 23.69 -12.12
CA TRP A 247 0.67 24.33 -13.43
C TRP A 247 -0.06 25.66 -13.46
N PHE A 248 -1.33 25.69 -13.04
CA PHE A 248 -2.14 26.91 -13.08
C PHE A 248 -1.58 28.04 -12.20
N TYR A 249 -0.95 27.70 -11.07
CA TYR A 249 -0.54 28.71 -10.08
C TYR A 249 0.95 29.03 -10.07
N TYR A 250 1.80 28.12 -10.52
CA TYR A 250 3.26 28.30 -10.51
C TYR A 250 3.91 28.20 -11.89
N ASP A 251 3.14 27.88 -12.94
CA ASP A 251 3.66 27.58 -14.29
C ASP A 251 4.70 26.44 -14.28
N ILE A 252 4.51 25.46 -13.38
CA ILE A 252 5.38 24.29 -13.23
C ILE A 252 4.71 23.05 -13.82
N TYR A 253 5.26 22.56 -14.92
CA TYR A 253 4.78 21.37 -15.63
C TYR A 253 5.32 20.06 -15.06
N ALA A 254 6.36 20.11 -14.23
CA ALA A 254 7.08 18.93 -13.76
C ALA A 254 6.14 17.89 -13.11
N PHE A 255 5.13 18.34 -12.37
CA PHE A 255 4.21 17.44 -11.68
C PHE A 255 3.12 16.85 -12.58
N LEU A 256 2.71 17.57 -13.62
CA LEU A 256 1.91 16.96 -14.69
C LEU A 256 2.69 15.87 -15.43
N ILE A 257 3.98 16.11 -15.68
CA ILE A 257 4.86 15.10 -16.28
C ILE A 257 4.98 13.89 -15.35
N ILE A 258 5.15 14.08 -14.04
CA ILE A 258 5.17 12.98 -13.07
C ILE A 258 3.84 12.23 -13.06
N ALA A 259 2.70 12.93 -13.03
CA ALA A 259 1.37 12.31 -13.09
C ALA A 259 1.19 11.50 -14.39
N LEU A 260 1.67 12.02 -15.53
CA LEU A 260 1.67 11.33 -16.80
C LEU A 260 2.56 10.08 -16.78
N ILE A 261 3.77 10.17 -16.21
CA ILE A 261 4.68 9.02 -16.05
C ILE A 261 4.04 7.95 -15.16
N LEU A 262 3.45 8.35 -14.01
CA LEU A 262 2.73 7.44 -13.12
C LEU A 262 1.57 6.75 -13.84
N MET A 263 0.79 7.51 -14.62
CA MET A 263 -0.31 6.98 -15.42
C MET A 263 0.19 5.97 -16.45
N ILE A 264 1.24 6.31 -17.20
CA ILE A 264 1.84 5.39 -18.18
C ILE A 264 2.36 4.13 -17.46
N ALA A 265 3.05 4.27 -16.33
CA ALA A 265 3.59 3.15 -15.58
C ALA A 265 2.50 2.21 -15.04
N GLU A 266 1.43 2.75 -14.47
CA GLU A 266 0.29 1.97 -13.97
C GLU A 266 -0.50 1.32 -15.11
N ILE A 267 -0.76 2.02 -16.22
CA ILE A 267 -1.41 1.45 -17.41
C ILE A 267 -0.53 0.37 -18.04
N TYR A 268 0.77 0.62 -18.19
CA TYR A 268 1.73 -0.34 -18.71
C TYR A 268 1.75 -1.59 -17.82
N SER A 269 1.75 -1.42 -16.50
CA SER A 269 1.66 -2.53 -15.53
C SER A 269 0.33 -3.29 -15.58
N TYR A 270 -0.76 -2.61 -15.96
CA TYR A 270 -2.07 -3.23 -16.13
C TYR A 270 -2.19 -4.06 -17.42
N ILE A 271 -1.48 -3.63 -18.47
CA ILE A 271 -1.49 -4.30 -19.78
C ILE A 271 -0.44 -5.43 -19.79
N PHE A 272 0.79 -5.11 -19.42
CA PHE A 272 1.96 -5.98 -19.47
C PHE A 272 2.27 -6.59 -18.10
N ASP A 273 2.83 -7.80 -18.09
CA ASP A 273 3.23 -8.46 -16.84
C ASP A 273 4.63 -8.01 -16.41
N VAL A 274 4.73 -6.82 -15.81
CA VAL A 274 6.01 -6.25 -15.38
C VAL A 274 6.49 -6.79 -14.02
N GLY A 275 5.79 -7.79 -13.48
CA GLY A 275 6.16 -8.46 -12.23
C GLY A 275 6.14 -7.52 -11.02
N VAL A 276 7.32 -7.33 -10.42
CA VAL A 276 7.53 -6.63 -9.14
C VAL A 276 7.42 -5.10 -9.30
N TRP A 277 7.64 -4.59 -10.51
CA TRP A 277 7.47 -3.16 -10.82
C TRP A 277 6.00 -2.76 -11.00
N GLY A 278 5.09 -3.73 -10.98
CA GLY A 278 3.67 -3.48 -11.14
C GLY A 278 3.10 -2.89 -9.87
N GLY A 279 2.70 -1.62 -9.93
CA GLY A 279 1.96 -0.93 -8.88
C GLY A 279 0.58 -1.55 -8.63
N GLU A 280 -0.36 -0.75 -8.15
CA GLU A 280 -1.70 -1.24 -7.78
C GLU A 280 -2.43 -1.85 -9.00
N LEU A 281 -2.30 -1.26 -10.18
CA LEU A 281 -2.93 -1.81 -11.37
C LEU A 281 -2.24 -3.10 -11.86
N GLY A 282 -0.95 -3.30 -11.54
CA GLY A 282 -0.29 -4.59 -11.74
C GLY A 282 -0.92 -5.71 -10.89
N HIS A 283 -1.24 -5.41 -9.63
CA HIS A 283 -2.01 -6.34 -8.77
C HIS A 283 -3.42 -6.58 -9.32
N ALA A 284 -4.10 -5.53 -9.77
CA ALA A 284 -5.42 -5.63 -10.40
C ALA A 284 -5.40 -6.56 -11.62
N ARG A 285 -4.41 -6.42 -12.51
CA ARG A 285 -4.22 -7.28 -13.68
C ARG A 285 -4.13 -8.76 -13.29
N ARG A 286 -3.32 -9.10 -12.28
CA ARG A 286 -3.20 -10.48 -11.80
C ARG A 286 -4.54 -11.04 -11.34
N GLU A 287 -5.31 -10.26 -10.59
CA GLU A 287 -6.64 -10.66 -10.14
C GLU A 287 -7.64 -10.78 -11.31
N ARG A 288 -7.51 -9.96 -12.37
CA ARG A 288 -8.29 -10.11 -13.61
C ARG A 288 -7.95 -11.40 -14.36
N LEU A 289 -6.69 -11.80 -14.43
CA LEU A 289 -6.27 -13.05 -15.08
C LEU A 289 -6.84 -14.27 -14.34
N ILE A 290 -6.78 -14.27 -13.00
CA ILE A 290 -7.42 -15.31 -12.18
C ILE A 290 -8.92 -15.39 -12.47
N LEU A 291 -9.61 -14.25 -12.59
CA LEU A 291 -11.03 -14.22 -12.94
C LEU A 291 -11.30 -14.84 -14.33
N LYS A 292 -10.42 -14.59 -15.31
CA LYS A 292 -10.51 -15.17 -16.65
C LYS A 292 -10.32 -16.69 -16.59
N ASP A 293 -9.34 -17.18 -15.84
CA ASP A 293 -9.07 -18.61 -15.66
C ASP A 293 -10.28 -19.33 -15.05
N ILE A 294 -10.89 -18.76 -14.00
CA ILE A 294 -12.09 -19.30 -13.37
C ILE A 294 -13.25 -19.40 -14.38
N LYS A 295 -13.47 -18.37 -15.19
CA LYS A 295 -14.52 -18.38 -16.22
C LYS A 295 -14.29 -19.46 -17.28
N LEU A 296 -13.05 -19.64 -17.73
CA LEU A 296 -12.69 -20.68 -18.69
C LEU A 296 -12.85 -22.09 -18.12
N GLN A 297 -12.55 -22.29 -16.83
CA GLN A 297 -12.80 -23.57 -16.16
C GLN A 297 -14.30 -23.87 -16.07
N LYS A 298 -15.12 -22.88 -15.73
CA LYS A 298 -16.58 -23.01 -15.68
C LYS A 298 -17.19 -23.35 -17.04
N SER A 299 -16.73 -22.70 -18.13
CA SER A 299 -17.24 -22.98 -19.47
C SER A 299 -16.92 -24.41 -19.93
N LYS A 300 -15.73 -24.93 -19.59
CA LYS A 300 -15.34 -26.32 -19.91
C LYS A 300 -16.12 -27.39 -19.13
N ILE A 301 -16.68 -27.06 -17.97
CA ILE A 301 -17.49 -27.98 -17.16
C ILE A 301 -18.94 -27.99 -17.62
N GLY A 302 -19.41 -26.89 -18.22
CA GLY A 302 -20.78 -26.73 -18.73
C GLY A 302 -20.99 -27.25 -20.15
N SER A 303 -19.92 -27.42 -20.94
CA SER A 303 -19.91 -28.10 -22.25
C SER A 303 -19.73 -29.60 -22.10
#